data_AF-A0A9P8QCH4-F1
#
_entry.id   AF-A0A9P8QCH4-F1
#
_cell.length_a   1.000
_cell.length_b   1.000
_cell.length_c   1.000
_cell.angle_alpha   90.00
_cell.angle_beta   90.00
_cell.angle_gamma   90.00
#
_symmetry.space_group_name_H-M   'P 1'
#
loop_
_entity.id
_entity.type
_entity.pdbx_description
1 polymer ?
#
loop_
_entity_poly.entity_id
_entity_poly.type
_entity_poly.pdbx_seq_one_letter_code
_entity_poly.pdbx_strand_id
1 'polypeptide(L)'
;MSDPHLSAPGSYTDSSYDAVTKQLIQIASSRRGSITSAHKSVGSILDILRSSSTPHYHDSEYLDEDFITEYTPLRVGNDVRHLRDPSSYSQLHVIESHNQDLISTYSNNTNTLNPVNSLASLKRMRSQSTLKHLKATGTLPEVHTSIFTELLILIKFSIPLVITFLLQYSLNVASVFSVGKIGKTELAAVSLSTMTANISGYCLIQGAATALDTLCPQAYGRGDLKLVGLQFMRCNVFLGLLFIPIGIIWIGLAPYVMNLIVENDAQLVSLACGYLRILIIGLPGFILFETLKKYLQAQNIFHASTYVILFAAPFNAFANYYLVWGKAFNMGFYGAPTAIVITNYLMAGMLLFYTWKVDGYQCWCGFNFDILQNWDRLLHLAYNGTISVVSEWFFFELITLSAARFGTLELASQSVLTTICTMMYQVPFAISIAASTRVANFIGSGSKESSITASKASIYLSLAMGAFNGSFLTIFKTPIIESFTNDPGVIALAGSIIPLGALYQVNDSLSAVTGGVLRGQGRQKLAACTSLVSYYIFALPFSLFMGFYLQLKLIGLWSGLVLAIFLISCIQTWGILYGSDWEGIIEESLNDVAVETGDDYSAEIRSVISTQLHSTS
;
A
#
# COMPACT_ATOMS: atom_id res chain seq x y z
N MET A 1 -10.40 -27.07 61.97
CA MET A 1 -10.73 -25.90 62.79
C MET A 1 -11.02 -24.76 61.81
N SER A 2 -12.26 -24.62 61.37
CA SER A 2 -13.40 -23.95 62.03
C SER A 2 -13.34 -22.41 61.92
N ASP A 3 -14.07 -21.91 60.91
CA ASP A 3 -14.84 -20.64 60.75
C ASP A 3 -15.26 -19.88 62.02
N PRO A 4 -15.90 -18.67 61.99
CA PRO A 4 -16.43 -17.85 60.85
C PRO A 4 -16.28 -16.30 61.01
N HIS A 5 -16.69 -15.51 59.99
CA HIS A 5 -17.81 -14.54 60.11
C HIS A 5 -18.14 -13.84 58.77
N LEU A 6 -19.42 -13.94 58.42
CA LEU A 6 -20.15 -13.36 57.29
C LEU A 6 -20.25 -11.83 57.35
N SER A 7 -20.32 -11.21 56.16
CA SER A 7 -21.44 -10.32 55.80
C SER A 7 -21.49 -10.04 54.29
N ALA A 8 -22.50 -10.60 53.61
CA ALA A 8 -23.20 -10.00 52.46
C ALA A 8 -24.65 -9.74 52.96
N PRO A 9 -25.45 -8.77 52.43
CA PRO A 9 -25.81 -8.74 51.02
C PRO A 9 -26.06 -7.34 50.41
N GLY A 10 -25.94 -7.25 49.09
CA GLY A 10 -26.48 -6.18 48.27
C GLY A 10 -26.94 -6.76 46.94
N SER A 11 -28.23 -7.05 46.84
CA SER A 11 -28.92 -7.61 45.69
C SER A 11 -28.89 -6.67 44.48
N TYR A 12 -28.29 -7.10 43.36
CA TYR A 12 -28.73 -6.64 42.04
C TYR A 12 -29.57 -7.75 41.42
N THR A 13 -30.88 -7.56 41.52
CA THR A 13 -31.88 -8.35 40.82
C THR A 13 -31.72 -8.18 39.32
N ASP A 14 -31.46 -9.30 38.62
CA ASP A 14 -31.60 -9.48 37.18
C ASP A 14 -33.07 -9.22 36.76
N SER A 15 -33.43 -7.95 36.59
CA SER A 15 -34.76 -7.55 36.09
C SER A 15 -34.84 -7.54 34.55
N SER A 16 -33.71 -7.60 33.86
CA SER A 16 -33.66 -7.48 32.40
C SER A 16 -33.91 -8.80 31.66
N TYR A 17 -33.48 -9.94 32.22
CA TYR A 17 -33.63 -11.25 31.57
C TYR A 17 -35.03 -11.85 31.74
N ASP A 18 -35.68 -11.62 32.88
CA ASP A 18 -37.03 -12.14 33.15
C ASP A 18 -38.11 -11.41 32.33
N ALA A 19 -37.90 -10.12 32.01
CA ALA A 19 -38.78 -9.35 31.14
C ALA A 19 -38.72 -9.80 29.67
N VAL A 20 -37.52 -10.09 29.18
CA VAL A 20 -37.29 -10.58 27.80
C VAL A 20 -37.90 -11.99 27.62
N THR A 21 -37.75 -12.84 28.62
CA THR A 21 -38.27 -14.21 28.58
C THR A 21 -39.80 -14.25 28.62
N LYS A 22 -40.44 -13.39 29.43
CA LYS A 22 -41.91 -13.27 29.47
C LYS A 22 -42.51 -12.69 28.18
N GLN A 23 -41.84 -11.74 27.52
CA GLN A 23 -42.31 -11.20 26.24
C GLN A 23 -42.12 -12.18 25.07
N LEU A 24 -41.05 -12.98 25.04
CA LEU A 24 -40.86 -14.01 24.02
C LEU A 24 -41.95 -15.09 24.07
N ILE A 25 -42.39 -15.46 25.28
CA ILE A 25 -43.51 -16.39 25.49
C ILE A 25 -44.85 -15.77 25.06
N GLN A 26 -45.03 -14.46 25.24
CA GLN A 26 -46.21 -13.73 24.79
C GLN A 26 -46.27 -13.57 23.26
N ILE A 27 -45.11 -13.46 22.59
CA ILE A 27 -45.03 -13.42 21.12
C ILE A 27 -45.28 -14.81 20.51
N ALA A 28 -44.75 -15.87 21.12
CA ALA A 28 -44.94 -17.25 20.66
C ALA A 28 -46.40 -17.73 20.71
N SER A 29 -47.22 -17.13 21.60
CA SER A 29 -48.65 -17.47 21.74
C SER A 29 -49.58 -16.73 20.76
N SER A 30 -49.09 -15.74 19.99
CA SER A 30 -49.91 -14.95 19.05
C SER A 30 -49.79 -15.41 17.59
N ARG A 31 -50.07 -16.70 17.32
CA ARG A 31 -50.25 -17.17 15.93
C ARG A 31 -51.67 -16.89 15.44
N ARG A 32 -51.85 -15.78 14.72
CA ARG A 32 -52.71 -15.60 13.53
C ARG A 32 -52.90 -14.10 13.24
N GLY A 33 -52.15 -13.55 12.27
CA GLY A 33 -52.49 -12.25 11.69
C GLY A 33 -51.32 -11.45 11.12
N SER A 34 -51.25 -11.40 9.78
CA SER A 34 -50.58 -10.41 8.92
C SER A 34 -49.06 -10.17 9.02
N ILE A 35 -48.40 -10.35 7.87
CA ILE A 35 -46.97 -10.17 7.58
C ILE A 35 -46.45 -8.74 7.86
N THR A 36 -47.34 -7.75 7.99
CA THR A 36 -46.97 -6.35 8.26
C THR A 36 -46.52 -6.08 9.70
N SER A 37 -46.88 -6.94 10.66
CA SER A 37 -46.46 -6.81 12.07
C SER A 37 -45.02 -7.29 12.31
N ALA A 38 -44.53 -8.24 11.51
CA ALA A 38 -43.19 -8.83 11.68
C ALA A 38 -42.07 -7.81 11.41
N HIS A 39 -42.30 -6.84 10.52
CA HIS A 39 -41.28 -5.85 10.15
C HIS A 39 -41.02 -4.82 11.26
N LYS A 40 -42.03 -4.50 12.09
CA LYS A 40 -41.89 -3.58 13.23
C LYS A 40 -41.25 -4.24 14.45
N SER A 41 -41.53 -5.52 14.69
CA SER A 41 -40.93 -6.26 15.82
C SER A 41 -39.45 -6.61 15.60
N VAL A 42 -39.02 -6.85 14.36
CA VAL A 42 -37.58 -7.06 14.04
C VAL A 42 -36.78 -5.76 14.23
N GLY A 43 -37.35 -4.60 13.91
CA GLY A 43 -36.75 -3.29 14.20
C GLY A 43 -36.55 -3.06 15.70
N SER A 44 -37.56 -3.36 16.52
CA SER A 44 -37.48 -3.20 17.97
C SER A 44 -36.49 -4.16 18.65
N ILE A 45 -36.27 -5.36 18.11
CA ILE A 45 -35.27 -6.32 18.61
C ILE A 45 -33.85 -5.86 18.23
N LEU A 46 -33.65 -5.29 17.03
CA LEU A 46 -32.38 -4.72 16.61
C LEU A 46 -32.01 -3.45 17.41
N ASP A 47 -33.00 -2.64 17.78
CA ASP A 47 -32.78 -1.44 18.60
C ASP A 47 -32.47 -1.80 20.07
N ILE A 48 -33.09 -2.85 20.61
CA ILE A 48 -32.74 -3.37 21.94
C ILE A 48 -31.35 -4.02 21.93
N LEU A 49 -31.01 -4.80 20.91
CA LEU A 49 -29.66 -5.36 20.73
C LEU A 49 -28.61 -4.25 20.58
N ARG A 50 -28.92 -3.16 19.86
CA ARG A 50 -28.07 -1.96 19.76
C ARG A 50 -27.87 -1.25 21.10
N SER A 51 -28.92 -1.18 21.92
CA SER A 51 -28.82 -0.55 23.26
C SER A 51 -28.03 -1.41 24.26
N SER A 52 -27.97 -2.73 24.05
CA SER A 52 -27.18 -3.68 24.85
C SER A 52 -25.75 -3.92 24.32
N SER A 53 -25.42 -3.39 23.14
CA SER A 53 -24.12 -3.52 22.49
C SER A 53 -23.37 -2.20 22.42
N THR A 54 -23.36 -1.43 23.51
CA THR A 54 -22.30 -0.46 23.76
C THR A 54 -21.20 -1.17 24.53
N PRO A 55 -20.12 -1.66 23.90
CA PRO A 55 -18.93 -1.97 24.67
C PRO A 55 -18.41 -0.64 25.21
N HIS A 56 -18.05 -0.60 26.48
CA HIS A 56 -17.03 0.34 26.94
C HIS A 56 -15.77 0.08 26.10
N TYR A 57 -15.64 0.81 25.00
CA TYR A 57 -14.41 0.88 24.23
C TYR A 57 -13.39 1.61 25.10
N HIS A 58 -12.23 0.96 25.32
CA HIS A 58 -11.09 1.57 25.96
C HIS A 58 -10.69 2.86 25.22
N ASP A 59 -10.46 3.94 25.98
CA ASP A 59 -10.09 5.30 25.53
C ASP A 59 -8.79 5.41 24.69
N SER A 60 -8.13 4.31 24.30
CA SER A 60 -6.86 4.36 23.57
C SER A 60 -7.00 4.61 22.06
N GLU A 61 -8.09 4.15 21.43
CA GLU A 61 -8.25 4.27 19.96
C GLU A 61 -8.66 5.68 19.50
N TYR A 62 -9.40 6.43 20.35
CA TYR A 62 -9.84 7.79 20.02
C TYR A 62 -8.69 8.81 20.03
N LEU A 63 -7.79 8.73 21.01
CA LEU A 63 -6.59 9.57 21.08
C LEU A 63 -5.66 9.34 19.87
N ASP A 64 -5.64 8.12 19.34
CA ASP A 64 -4.75 7.70 18.26
C ASP A 64 -5.24 8.11 16.85
N GLU A 65 -6.56 8.17 16.61
CA GLU A 65 -7.14 8.72 15.37
C GLU A 65 -7.05 10.25 15.35
N ASP A 66 -7.27 10.92 16.49
CA ASP A 66 -7.19 12.38 16.60
C ASP A 66 -5.78 12.89 16.31
N PHE A 67 -4.74 12.20 16.81
CA PHE A 67 -3.34 12.55 16.54
C PHE A 67 -3.00 12.54 15.04
N ILE A 68 -3.37 11.48 14.30
CA ILE A 68 -3.12 11.43 12.84
C ILE A 68 -3.95 12.50 12.13
N THR A 69 -5.18 12.72 12.58
CA THR A 69 -6.12 13.65 11.96
C THR A 69 -5.66 15.11 12.11
N GLU A 70 -5.06 15.47 13.25
CA GLU A 70 -4.50 16.81 13.50
C GLU A 70 -3.30 17.12 12.58
N TYR A 71 -2.49 16.11 12.26
CA TYR A 71 -1.26 16.25 11.46
C TYR A 71 -1.40 15.74 10.01
N THR A 72 -2.62 15.43 9.55
CA THR A 72 -2.88 15.05 8.16
C THR A 72 -3.60 16.19 7.45
N PRO A 73 -3.12 16.62 6.27
CA PRO A 73 -3.88 17.57 5.47
C PRO A 73 -5.20 16.89 5.05
N LEU A 74 -6.30 17.32 5.68
CA LEU A 74 -7.68 16.94 5.40
C LEU A 74 -8.05 15.47 5.69
N ARG A 75 -8.60 15.23 6.88
CA ARG A 75 -9.71 14.28 7.03
C ARG A 75 -10.99 15.11 7.17
N VAL A 76 -11.96 14.86 6.30
CA VAL A 76 -13.31 15.43 6.51
C VAL A 76 -13.79 14.94 7.87
N GLY A 77 -14.15 15.87 8.76
CA GLY A 77 -14.55 15.56 10.13
C GLY A 77 -15.67 14.52 10.20
N ASN A 78 -15.86 13.95 11.39
CA ASN A 78 -16.83 12.88 11.70
C ASN A 78 -18.29 13.14 11.23
N ASP A 79 -18.64 14.36 10.81
CA ASP A 79 -19.95 14.76 10.32
C ASP A 79 -20.42 14.03 9.04
N VAL A 80 -19.51 13.46 8.24
CA VAL A 80 -19.90 12.71 7.02
C VAL A 80 -20.17 11.22 7.27
N ARG A 81 -19.74 10.68 8.43
CA ARG A 81 -20.02 9.26 8.78
C ARG A 81 -21.50 9.00 9.10
N HIS A 82 -22.28 10.04 9.39
CA HIS A 82 -23.70 9.93 9.79
C HIS A 82 -24.72 10.12 8.65
N LEU A 83 -24.29 10.36 7.41
CA LEU A 83 -25.19 10.67 6.29
C LEU A 83 -25.84 9.42 5.64
N ARG A 84 -26.15 8.38 6.42
CA ARG A 84 -26.85 7.17 5.94
C ARG A 84 -28.28 7.03 6.47
N ASP A 85 -28.79 7.99 7.25
CA ASP A 85 -30.16 7.94 7.80
C ASP A 85 -31.14 8.85 7.05
N PRO A 86 -32.24 8.31 6.48
CA PRO A 86 -33.30 9.09 5.81
C PRO A 86 -34.07 10.04 6.74
N SER A 87 -33.95 9.89 8.06
CA SER A 87 -34.64 10.72 9.07
C SER A 87 -33.96 12.07 9.34
N SER A 88 -32.74 12.29 8.87
CA SER A 88 -31.98 13.53 9.09
C SER A 88 -32.47 14.73 8.25
N TYR A 89 -33.42 14.51 7.33
CA TYR A 89 -34.01 15.56 6.50
C TYR A 89 -35.00 16.45 7.26
N SER A 90 -35.58 16.00 8.38
CA SER A 90 -36.58 16.78 9.13
C SER A 90 -35.98 17.83 10.07
N GLN A 91 -34.69 17.76 10.40
CA GLN A 91 -34.02 18.75 11.25
C GLN A 91 -33.55 20.00 10.48
N LEU A 92 -33.52 19.96 9.15
CA LEU A 92 -33.16 21.11 8.31
C LEU A 92 -34.20 22.24 8.33
N HIS A 93 -35.48 21.95 8.61
CA HIS A 93 -36.54 22.97 8.61
C HIS A 93 -36.64 23.81 9.91
N VAL A 94 -35.98 23.41 11.00
CA VAL A 94 -36.07 24.14 12.29
C VAL A 94 -34.95 25.18 12.45
N ILE A 95 -33.87 25.09 11.67
CA ILE A 95 -32.72 26.01 11.75
C ILE A 95 -32.90 27.23 10.82
N GLU A 96 -33.77 27.14 9.80
CA GLU A 96 -34.06 28.24 8.88
C GLU A 96 -34.84 29.41 9.52
N SER A 97 -35.60 29.16 10.59
CA SER A 97 -36.45 30.21 11.21
C SER A 97 -35.74 31.13 12.19
N HIS A 98 -34.47 30.90 12.53
CA HIS A 98 -33.73 31.71 13.52
C HIS A 98 -32.68 32.66 12.92
N ASN A 99 -32.55 32.71 11.59
CA ASN A 99 -31.53 33.52 10.91
C ASN A 99 -32.09 34.56 9.92
N GLN A 100 -33.40 34.84 9.94
CA GLN A 100 -34.00 35.87 9.08
C GLN A 100 -33.66 37.32 9.52
N ASP A 101 -33.22 37.55 10.76
CA ASP A 101 -32.95 38.90 11.29
C ASP A 101 -31.51 39.41 11.05
N LEU A 102 -30.62 38.60 10.47
CA LEU A 102 -29.22 38.99 10.18
C LEU A 102 -28.95 39.30 8.70
N ILE A 103 -29.95 39.08 7.83
CA ILE A 103 -29.84 39.30 6.37
C ILE A 103 -30.38 40.69 5.98
N SER A 104 -31.15 41.37 6.85
CA SER A 104 -31.77 42.67 6.55
C SER A 104 -30.84 43.88 6.62
N THR A 105 -29.60 43.75 7.10
CA THR A 105 -28.73 44.92 7.37
C THR A 105 -27.71 45.21 6.26
N TYR A 106 -27.68 44.44 5.16
CA TYR A 106 -26.68 44.60 4.08
C TYR A 106 -27.29 44.53 2.66
N SER A 107 -28.49 45.08 2.49
CA SER A 107 -29.18 45.18 1.19
C SER A 107 -29.54 46.63 0.87
N ASN A 108 -28.55 47.50 0.71
CA ASN A 108 -28.74 48.75 -0.02
C ASN A 108 -27.44 49.15 -0.73
N ASN A 109 -27.53 49.30 -2.06
CA ASN A 109 -26.50 49.67 -3.04
C ASN A 109 -25.57 48.55 -3.54
N THR A 110 -26.02 47.83 -4.59
CA THR A 110 -25.46 47.90 -5.96
C THR A 110 -26.18 46.88 -6.86
N ASN A 111 -26.70 47.36 -8.00
CA ASN A 111 -27.20 46.54 -9.08
C ASN A 111 -26.02 45.90 -9.81
N THR A 112 -25.87 44.57 -9.77
CA THR A 112 -25.53 43.66 -10.89
C THR A 112 -25.02 42.29 -10.38
N LEU A 113 -25.59 41.22 -10.97
CA LEU A 113 -25.30 39.79 -10.81
C LEU A 113 -25.61 39.08 -9.47
N ASN A 114 -26.30 37.95 -9.62
CA ASN A 114 -26.89 37.08 -8.58
C ASN A 114 -25.85 36.49 -7.60
N PRO A 115 -25.96 36.72 -6.27
CA PRO A 115 -24.99 36.23 -5.29
C PRO A 115 -25.37 34.92 -4.59
N VAL A 116 -26.46 34.24 -4.97
CA VAL A 116 -27.05 33.15 -4.14
C VAL A 116 -26.46 31.75 -4.42
N ASN A 117 -25.78 31.54 -5.55
CA ASN A 117 -25.17 30.23 -5.87
C ASN A 117 -23.69 30.07 -5.44
N SER A 118 -23.05 31.16 -5.00
CA SER A 118 -21.64 31.17 -4.59
C SER A 118 -21.45 30.84 -3.10
N LEU A 119 -22.39 31.24 -2.24
CA LEU A 119 -22.20 31.12 -0.80
C LEU A 119 -22.55 29.72 -0.24
N ALA A 120 -23.52 29.03 -0.84
CA ALA A 120 -23.97 27.70 -0.41
C ALA A 120 -23.00 26.58 -0.85
N SER A 121 -22.30 26.78 -1.97
CA SER A 121 -21.19 25.94 -2.45
C SER A 121 -19.93 26.14 -1.61
N LEU A 122 -19.65 27.38 -1.19
CA LEU A 122 -18.54 27.70 -0.26
C LEU A 122 -18.78 27.20 1.18
N LYS A 123 -20.03 27.08 1.63
CA LYS A 123 -20.37 26.64 3.00
C LYS A 123 -20.17 25.14 3.27
N ARG A 124 -20.05 24.32 2.22
CA ARG A 124 -19.96 22.84 2.34
C ARG A 124 -18.51 22.29 2.35
N MET A 125 -17.48 23.13 2.26
CA MET A 125 -16.10 22.64 2.07
C MET A 125 -15.01 23.25 2.97
N ARG A 126 -15.34 23.87 4.10
CA ARG A 126 -14.29 24.32 5.03
C ARG A 126 -14.76 24.26 6.47
N SER A 127 -13.97 23.61 7.31
CA SER A 127 -14.03 23.80 8.76
C SER A 127 -14.11 25.30 9.07
N GLN A 128 -15.05 25.70 9.92
CA GLN A 128 -15.25 27.10 10.30
C GLN A 128 -13.97 27.76 10.85
N SER A 129 -13.00 26.96 11.35
CA SER A 129 -11.68 27.44 11.78
C SER A 129 -10.82 27.91 10.60
N THR A 130 -10.79 27.16 9.50
CA THR A 130 -10.05 27.49 8.28
C THR A 130 -10.61 28.75 7.61
N LEU A 131 -11.94 28.94 7.68
CA LEU A 131 -12.63 30.11 7.14
C LEU A 131 -12.39 31.37 8.00
N LYS A 132 -12.27 31.23 9.33
CA LYS A 132 -11.86 32.31 10.24
C LYS A 132 -10.39 32.69 10.05
N HIS A 133 -9.50 31.70 9.90
CA HIS A 133 -8.08 31.93 9.62
C HIS A 133 -7.88 32.64 8.27
N LEU A 134 -8.48 32.13 7.20
CA LEU A 134 -8.41 32.76 5.88
C LEU A 134 -8.93 34.21 5.88
N LYS A 135 -10.00 34.49 6.64
CA LYS A 135 -10.51 35.86 6.82
C LYS A 135 -9.57 36.75 7.64
N ALA A 136 -8.73 36.19 8.49
CA ALA A 136 -7.82 36.93 9.37
C ALA A 136 -6.44 37.16 8.76
N THR A 137 -5.89 36.19 8.03
CA THR A 137 -4.50 36.20 7.52
C THR A 137 -4.40 36.20 6.00
N GLY A 138 -5.50 35.95 5.27
CA GLY A 138 -5.46 35.81 3.80
C GLY A 138 -4.78 34.52 3.31
N THR A 139 -4.32 33.65 4.23
CA THR A 139 -3.58 32.42 3.95
C THR A 139 -4.32 31.19 4.45
N LEU A 140 -4.24 30.08 3.68
CA LEU A 140 -4.57 28.75 4.17
C LEU A 140 -3.61 28.40 5.32
N PRO A 141 -4.08 27.84 6.44
CA PRO A 141 -3.17 27.40 7.51
C PRO A 141 -2.25 26.31 6.94
N GLU A 142 -0.95 26.58 6.88
CA GLU A 142 0.03 25.52 6.60
C GLU A 142 -0.04 24.51 7.76
N VAL A 143 -0.13 23.23 7.40
CA VAL A 143 -0.11 22.15 8.40
C VAL A 143 1.33 22.03 8.90
N HIS A 144 1.70 22.80 9.91
CA HIS A 144 3.03 22.69 10.52
C HIS A 144 3.19 21.30 11.13
N THR A 145 4.27 20.63 10.75
CA THR A 145 4.66 19.34 11.32
C THR A 145 6.09 19.40 11.85
N SER A 146 6.40 18.53 12.78
CA SER A 146 7.74 18.39 13.34
C SER A 146 8.37 17.09 12.87
N ILE A 147 9.71 17.03 12.85
CA ILE A 147 10.44 15.80 12.50
C ILE A 147 10.00 14.64 13.40
N PHE A 148 9.82 14.88 14.71
CA PHE A 148 9.42 13.86 15.66
C PHE A 148 8.00 13.33 15.37
N THR A 149 7.07 14.23 15.09
CA THR A 149 5.70 13.87 14.71
C THR A 149 5.69 13.02 13.44
N GLU A 150 6.40 13.44 12.40
CA GLU A 150 6.48 12.66 11.16
C GLU A 150 7.13 11.29 11.37
N LEU A 151 8.18 11.19 12.19
CA LEU A 151 8.79 9.89 12.53
C LEU A 151 7.78 8.92 13.13
N LEU A 152 6.96 9.39 14.09
CA LEU A 152 5.92 8.57 14.72
C LEU A 152 4.85 8.14 13.72
N ILE A 153 4.38 9.05 12.87
CA ILE A 153 3.37 8.76 11.85
C ILE A 153 3.91 7.73 10.84
N LEU A 154 5.14 7.90 10.36
CA LEU A 154 5.78 6.98 9.43
C LEU A 154 5.92 5.59 10.04
N ILE A 155 6.34 5.48 11.30
CA ILE A 155 6.41 4.19 12.01
C ILE A 155 5.02 3.55 12.10
N LYS A 156 4.01 4.31 12.53
CA LYS A 156 2.63 3.83 12.69
C LYS A 156 2.03 3.32 11.37
N PHE A 157 2.28 4.00 10.26
CA PHE A 157 1.84 3.58 8.92
C PHE A 157 2.63 2.37 8.39
N SER A 158 3.90 2.25 8.76
CA SER A 158 4.76 1.17 8.26
C SER A 158 4.45 -0.18 8.91
N ILE A 159 4.16 -0.23 10.22
CA ILE A 159 3.89 -1.49 10.95
C ILE A 159 2.86 -2.40 10.24
N PRO A 160 1.64 -1.94 9.91
CA PRO A 160 0.66 -2.79 9.22
C PRO A 160 1.15 -3.25 7.85
N LEU A 161 1.87 -2.39 7.12
CA LEU A 161 2.41 -2.73 5.81
C LEU A 161 3.53 -3.77 5.87
N VAL A 162 4.40 -3.72 6.88
CA VAL A 162 5.42 -4.75 7.10
C VAL A 162 4.76 -6.11 7.26
N ILE A 163 3.71 -6.19 8.09
CA ILE A 163 2.93 -7.42 8.27
C ILE A 163 2.29 -7.84 6.94
N THR A 164 1.71 -6.88 6.20
CA THR A 164 1.09 -7.16 4.91
C THR A 164 2.06 -7.80 3.93
N PHE A 165 3.25 -7.22 3.75
CA PHE A 165 4.21 -7.72 2.78
C PHE A 165 4.86 -9.04 3.19
N LEU A 166 5.16 -9.24 4.48
CA LEU A 166 5.66 -10.52 4.98
C LEU A 166 4.64 -11.64 4.77
N LEU A 167 3.36 -11.39 5.06
CA LEU A 167 2.28 -12.35 4.81
C LEU A 167 2.04 -12.56 3.31
N GLN A 168 2.15 -11.51 2.49
CA GLN A 168 2.05 -11.64 1.04
C GLN A 168 3.18 -12.52 0.47
N TYR A 169 4.39 -12.39 0.99
CA TYR A 169 5.51 -13.26 0.62
C TYR A 169 5.26 -14.73 1.01
N SER A 170 4.60 -14.97 2.16
CA SER A 170 4.28 -16.31 2.63
C SER A 170 3.41 -17.13 1.66
N LEU A 171 2.63 -16.48 0.80
CA LEU A 171 1.82 -17.14 -0.22
C LEU A 171 2.69 -17.95 -1.21
N ASN A 172 3.82 -17.38 -1.62
CA ASN A 172 4.76 -18.08 -2.49
C ASN A 172 5.47 -19.22 -1.74
N VAL A 173 5.84 -18.98 -0.48
CA VAL A 173 6.50 -20.00 0.37
C VAL A 173 5.59 -21.21 0.57
N ALA A 174 4.29 -21.02 0.78
CA ALA A 174 3.32 -22.10 0.93
C ALA A 174 3.24 -23.00 -0.31
N SER A 175 3.28 -22.41 -1.51
CA SER A 175 3.28 -23.17 -2.77
C SER A 175 4.58 -23.92 -3.00
N VAL A 176 5.74 -23.29 -2.74
CA VAL A 176 7.06 -23.96 -2.82
C VAL A 176 7.14 -25.14 -1.85
N PHE A 177 6.69 -24.96 -0.61
CA PHE A 177 6.67 -26.02 0.39
C PHE A 177 5.76 -27.18 -0.01
N SER A 178 4.60 -26.88 -0.60
CA SER A 178 3.63 -27.90 -0.99
C SER A 178 4.13 -28.75 -2.15
N VAL A 179 4.73 -28.11 -3.15
CA VAL A 179 5.27 -28.81 -4.32
C VAL A 179 6.60 -29.50 -4.01
N GLY A 180 7.39 -28.99 -3.07
CA GLY A 180 8.65 -29.61 -2.64
C GLY A 180 8.51 -31.03 -2.09
N LYS A 181 7.33 -31.41 -1.59
CA LYS A 181 7.03 -32.78 -1.14
C LYS A 181 6.64 -33.74 -2.27
N ILE A 182 6.29 -33.22 -3.45
CA ILE A 182 5.94 -34.03 -4.62
C ILE A 182 7.20 -34.60 -5.26
N GLY A 183 8.18 -33.73 -5.54
CA GLY A 183 9.43 -34.14 -6.16
C GLY A 183 10.35 -32.97 -6.47
N LYS A 184 11.59 -33.31 -6.84
CA LYS A 184 12.66 -32.34 -7.13
C LYS A 184 12.40 -31.58 -8.44
N THR A 185 11.90 -32.28 -9.47
CA THR A 185 11.59 -31.71 -10.78
C THR A 185 10.44 -30.70 -10.68
N GLU A 186 9.43 -31.02 -9.89
CA GLU A 186 8.29 -30.15 -9.62
C GLU A 186 8.72 -28.89 -8.85
N LEU A 187 9.58 -29.04 -7.83
CA LEU A 187 10.13 -27.91 -7.11
C LEU A 187 10.92 -26.97 -8.02
N ALA A 188 11.78 -27.53 -8.90
CA ALA A 188 12.50 -26.76 -9.90
C ALA A 188 11.55 -26.06 -10.88
N ALA A 189 10.46 -26.72 -11.28
CA ALA A 189 9.46 -26.15 -12.18
C ALA A 189 8.75 -24.93 -11.56
N VAL A 190 8.37 -24.99 -10.28
CA VAL A 190 7.79 -23.85 -9.57
C VAL A 190 8.77 -22.70 -9.50
N SER A 191 10.02 -22.95 -9.11
CA SER A 191 11.04 -21.90 -9.01
C SER A 191 11.27 -21.20 -10.36
N LEU A 192 11.43 -21.97 -11.44
CA LEU A 192 11.61 -21.42 -12.79
C LEU A 192 10.40 -20.60 -13.26
N SER A 193 9.19 -21.09 -12.97
CA SER A 193 7.94 -20.40 -13.31
C SER A 193 7.78 -19.10 -12.52
N THR A 194 8.01 -19.13 -11.22
CA THR A 194 7.91 -17.97 -10.34
C THR A 194 8.95 -16.91 -10.71
N MET A 195 10.19 -17.30 -11.01
CA MET A 195 11.22 -16.38 -11.51
C MET A 195 10.76 -15.71 -12.82
N THR A 196 10.23 -16.50 -13.76
CA THR A 196 9.71 -15.97 -15.03
C THR A 196 8.54 -15.02 -14.79
N ALA A 197 7.60 -15.38 -13.91
CA ALA A 197 6.43 -14.58 -13.59
C ALA A 197 6.80 -13.25 -12.90
N ASN A 198 7.78 -13.29 -12.00
CA ASN A 198 8.29 -12.11 -11.31
C ASN A 198 8.89 -11.11 -12.28
N ILE A 199 9.79 -11.56 -13.17
CA ILE A 199 10.52 -10.68 -14.12
C ILE A 199 9.63 -10.16 -15.25
N SER A 200 8.73 -10.99 -15.77
CA SER A 200 7.97 -10.63 -16.99
C SER A 200 6.55 -10.16 -16.72
N GLY A 201 6.08 -10.17 -15.46
CA GLY A 201 4.71 -9.75 -15.12
C GLY A 201 4.61 -8.98 -13.82
N TYR A 202 4.91 -9.61 -12.67
CA TYR A 202 4.65 -8.99 -11.37
C TYR A 202 5.46 -7.70 -11.14
N CYS A 203 6.74 -7.65 -11.53
CA CYS A 203 7.55 -6.44 -11.39
C CYS A 203 7.06 -5.30 -12.28
N LEU A 204 6.55 -5.60 -13.49
CA LEU A 204 5.97 -4.62 -14.41
C LEU A 204 4.71 -4.01 -13.80
N ILE A 205 3.84 -4.86 -13.24
CA ILE A 205 2.60 -4.41 -12.59
C ILE A 205 2.92 -3.59 -11.35
N GLN A 206 3.81 -4.06 -10.47
CA GLN A 206 4.19 -3.33 -9.26
C GLN A 206 4.84 -1.99 -9.59
N GLY A 207 5.76 -1.96 -10.55
CA GLY A 207 6.44 -0.75 -11.00
C GLY A 207 5.51 0.25 -11.67
N ALA A 208 4.59 -0.20 -12.52
CA ALA A 208 3.57 0.67 -13.11
C ALA A 208 2.57 1.19 -12.06
N ALA A 209 2.17 0.34 -11.11
CA ALA A 209 1.27 0.71 -10.02
C ALA A 209 1.86 1.77 -9.09
N THR A 210 3.19 1.96 -9.05
CA THR A 210 3.79 3.03 -8.23
C THR A 210 3.42 4.44 -8.69
N ALA A 211 2.85 4.61 -9.88
CA ALA A 211 2.25 5.89 -10.28
C ALA A 211 1.13 6.35 -9.32
N LEU A 212 0.40 5.39 -8.73
CA LEU A 212 -0.63 5.68 -7.73
C LEU A 212 -0.05 6.18 -6.40
N ASP A 213 1.23 5.91 -6.10
CA ASP A 213 1.91 6.44 -4.92
C ASP A 213 2.17 7.95 -5.02
N THR A 214 2.00 8.52 -6.21
CA THR A 214 2.07 9.96 -6.51
C THR A 214 0.68 10.53 -6.68
N LEU A 215 -0.08 10.01 -7.67
CA LEU A 215 -1.30 10.65 -8.17
C LEU A 215 -2.44 10.65 -7.14
N CYS A 216 -2.67 9.50 -6.48
CA CYS A 216 -3.74 9.39 -5.50
C CYS A 216 -3.49 10.22 -4.24
N PRO A 217 -2.33 10.14 -3.54
CA PRO A 217 -2.10 10.94 -2.35
C PRO A 217 -1.96 12.44 -2.64
N GLN A 218 -1.41 12.86 -3.79
CA GLN A 218 -1.45 14.28 -4.17
C GLN A 218 -2.90 14.77 -4.39
N ALA A 219 -3.75 13.98 -5.04
CA ALA A 219 -5.18 14.29 -5.17
C ALA A 219 -5.90 14.33 -3.81
N TYR A 220 -5.58 13.40 -2.91
CA TYR A 220 -6.15 13.34 -1.58
C TYR A 220 -5.73 14.54 -0.71
N GLY A 221 -4.45 14.90 -0.72
CA GLY A 221 -3.91 16.06 0.01
C GLY A 221 -4.48 17.41 -0.45
N ARG A 222 -4.93 17.50 -1.71
CA ARG A 222 -5.68 18.65 -2.25
C ARG A 222 -7.14 18.72 -1.79
N GLY A 223 -7.68 17.62 -1.26
CA GLY A 223 -9.10 17.45 -1.00
C GLY A 223 -9.94 17.05 -2.21
N ASP A 224 -9.33 16.73 -3.36
CA ASP A 224 -10.06 16.24 -4.54
C ASP A 224 -10.24 14.71 -4.46
N LEU A 225 -11.22 14.31 -3.65
CA LEU A 225 -11.52 12.90 -3.37
C LEU A 225 -11.97 12.14 -4.63
N LYS A 226 -12.63 12.81 -5.58
CA LYS A 226 -13.09 12.15 -6.82
C LYS A 226 -11.92 11.82 -7.73
N LEU A 227 -10.93 12.70 -7.81
CA LEU A 227 -9.75 12.47 -8.61
C LEU A 227 -8.95 11.26 -8.10
N VAL A 228 -8.91 11.01 -6.80
CA VAL A 228 -8.29 9.80 -6.21
C VAL A 228 -8.89 8.53 -6.83
N GLY A 229 -10.22 8.43 -6.90
CA GLY A 229 -10.93 7.31 -7.51
C GLY A 229 -10.71 7.21 -9.02
N LEU A 230 -10.67 8.36 -9.71
CA LEU A 230 -10.46 8.41 -11.16
C LEU A 230 -9.08 7.87 -11.53
N GLN A 231 -8.03 8.30 -10.83
CA GLN A 231 -6.66 7.84 -11.06
C GLN A 231 -6.50 6.34 -10.74
N PHE A 232 -7.15 5.85 -9.69
CA PHE A 232 -7.22 4.42 -9.38
C PHE A 232 -7.85 3.62 -10.54
N MET A 233 -8.98 4.07 -11.08
CA MET A 233 -9.64 3.39 -12.19
C MET A 233 -8.81 3.42 -13.47
N ARG A 234 -8.19 4.56 -13.79
CA ARG A 234 -7.28 4.71 -14.94
C ARG A 234 -6.11 3.74 -14.86
N CYS A 235 -5.46 3.67 -13.70
CA CYS A 235 -4.35 2.75 -13.48
C CYS A 235 -4.79 1.28 -13.59
N ASN A 236 -5.97 0.91 -13.07
CA ASN A 236 -6.52 -0.43 -13.25
C ASN A 236 -6.75 -0.79 -14.71
N VAL A 237 -7.35 0.11 -15.50
CA VAL A 237 -7.57 -0.11 -16.93
C VAL A 237 -6.23 -0.25 -17.65
N PHE A 238 -5.27 0.64 -17.37
CA PHE A 238 -3.93 0.57 -17.94
C PHE A 238 -3.21 -0.75 -17.62
N LEU A 239 -3.20 -1.18 -16.36
CA LEU A 239 -2.62 -2.47 -15.95
C LEU A 239 -3.39 -3.65 -16.54
N GLY A 240 -4.71 -3.52 -16.71
CA GLY A 240 -5.55 -4.48 -17.43
C GLY A 240 -5.20 -4.61 -18.92
N LEU A 241 -4.66 -3.57 -19.55
CA LEU A 241 -4.11 -3.66 -20.91
C LEU A 241 -2.74 -4.36 -20.91
N LEU A 242 -1.90 -4.11 -19.90
CA LEU A 242 -0.61 -4.80 -19.72
C LEU A 242 -0.76 -6.31 -19.48
N PHE A 243 -1.91 -6.78 -19.00
CA PHE A 243 -2.23 -8.20 -18.91
C PHE A 243 -2.11 -8.92 -20.26
N ILE A 244 -2.45 -8.26 -21.38
CA ILE A 244 -2.43 -8.87 -22.72
C ILE A 244 -1.01 -9.27 -23.15
N PRO A 245 0.00 -8.37 -23.21
CA PRO A 245 1.36 -8.75 -23.57
C PRO A 245 1.98 -9.74 -22.58
N ILE A 246 1.66 -9.65 -21.28
CA ILE A 246 2.11 -10.63 -20.27
C ILE A 246 1.55 -12.02 -20.60
N GLY A 247 0.27 -12.11 -20.95
CA GLY A 247 -0.37 -13.37 -21.37
C GLY A 247 0.25 -13.96 -22.63
N ILE A 248 0.61 -13.13 -23.62
CA ILE A 248 1.33 -13.57 -24.82
C ILE A 248 2.69 -14.17 -24.45
N ILE A 249 3.42 -13.54 -23.52
CA ILE A 249 4.72 -14.04 -23.06
C ILE A 249 4.54 -15.38 -22.33
N TRP A 250 3.61 -15.48 -21.37
CA TRP A 250 3.49 -16.65 -20.51
C TRP A 250 2.89 -17.87 -21.21
N ILE A 251 1.91 -17.66 -22.11
CA ILE A 251 1.23 -18.75 -22.81
C ILE A 251 1.97 -19.12 -24.10
N GLY A 252 2.45 -18.12 -24.84
CA GLY A 252 3.04 -18.27 -26.16
C GLY A 252 4.56 -18.39 -26.14
N LEU A 253 5.26 -17.40 -25.57
CA LEU A 253 6.72 -17.29 -25.70
C LEU A 253 7.50 -18.16 -24.69
N ALA A 254 6.96 -18.38 -23.49
CA ALA A 254 7.63 -19.08 -22.40
C ALA A 254 8.13 -20.49 -22.78
N PRO A 255 7.38 -21.34 -23.51
CA PRO A 255 7.89 -22.64 -23.95
C PRO A 255 9.14 -22.53 -24.83
N TYR A 256 9.23 -21.52 -25.69
CA TYR A 256 10.39 -21.34 -26.58
C TYR A 256 11.60 -20.85 -25.79
N VAL A 257 11.41 -19.85 -24.93
CA VAL A 257 12.49 -19.27 -24.12
C VAL A 257 13.02 -20.28 -23.11
N MET A 258 12.14 -21.03 -22.43
CA MET A 258 12.55 -22.02 -21.44
C MET A 258 13.28 -23.21 -22.07
N ASN A 259 12.88 -23.67 -23.26
CA ASN A 259 13.62 -24.72 -23.97
C ASN A 259 15.02 -24.28 -24.43
N LEU A 260 15.25 -22.97 -24.61
CA LEU A 260 16.58 -22.44 -24.92
C LEU A 260 17.48 -22.32 -23.69
N ILE A 261 16.90 -22.08 -22.51
CA ILE A 261 17.64 -21.88 -21.26
C ILE A 261 17.88 -23.20 -20.54
N VAL A 262 16.88 -24.10 -20.53
CA VAL A 262 16.92 -25.38 -19.82
C VAL A 262 17.34 -26.47 -20.81
N GLU A 263 18.60 -26.88 -20.73
CA GLU A 263 19.12 -27.96 -21.58
C GLU A 263 18.52 -29.32 -21.19
N ASN A 264 17.90 -30.00 -22.17
CA ASN A 264 17.55 -31.42 -22.12
C ASN A 264 16.58 -31.89 -21.01
N ASP A 265 15.73 -31.02 -20.44
CA ASP A 265 14.67 -31.40 -19.49
C ASP A 265 13.27 -30.95 -19.95
N ALA A 266 12.71 -31.71 -20.90
CA ALA A 266 11.38 -31.43 -21.46
C ALA A 266 10.25 -31.52 -20.43
N GLN A 267 10.41 -32.35 -19.39
CA GLN A 267 9.40 -32.49 -18.34
C GLN A 267 9.36 -31.25 -17.46
N LEU A 268 10.52 -30.75 -17.03
CA LEU A 268 10.65 -29.51 -16.26
C LEU A 268 10.03 -28.32 -17.00
N VAL A 269 10.36 -28.16 -18.29
CA VAL A 269 9.83 -27.08 -19.12
C VAL A 269 8.31 -27.18 -19.27
N SER A 270 7.78 -28.39 -19.49
CA SER A 270 6.34 -28.61 -19.60
C SER A 270 5.58 -28.24 -18.31
N LEU A 271 6.11 -28.67 -17.16
CA LEU A 271 5.54 -28.34 -15.85
C LEU A 271 5.60 -26.83 -15.60
N ALA A 272 6.73 -26.19 -15.89
CA ALA A 272 6.89 -24.76 -15.67
C ALA A 272 5.93 -23.91 -16.54
N CYS A 273 5.83 -24.25 -17.83
CA CYS A 273 4.88 -23.60 -18.72
C CYS A 273 3.42 -23.82 -18.30
N GLY A 274 3.09 -25.03 -17.83
CA GLY A 274 1.76 -25.33 -17.29
C GLY A 274 1.43 -24.51 -16.04
N TYR A 275 2.41 -24.27 -15.16
CA TYR A 275 2.26 -23.41 -13.98
C TYR A 275 1.96 -21.96 -14.37
N LEU A 276 2.72 -21.40 -15.31
CA LEU A 276 2.51 -20.03 -15.83
C LEU A 276 1.13 -19.85 -16.48
N ARG A 277 0.65 -20.85 -17.24
CA ARG A 277 -0.68 -20.83 -17.87
C ARG A 277 -1.82 -20.79 -16.86
N ILE A 278 -1.62 -21.26 -15.63
CA ILE A 278 -2.61 -21.14 -14.58
C ILE A 278 -2.46 -19.78 -13.87
N LEU A 279 -1.23 -19.36 -13.58
CA LEU A 279 -0.99 -18.08 -12.90
C LEU A 279 -1.57 -16.87 -13.63
N ILE A 280 -1.55 -16.87 -14.97
CA ILE A 280 -2.10 -15.75 -15.77
C ILE A 280 -3.57 -15.49 -15.43
N ILE A 281 -4.34 -16.53 -15.10
CA ILE A 281 -5.76 -16.40 -14.71
C ILE A 281 -5.89 -15.58 -13.42
N GLY A 282 -4.91 -15.64 -12.52
CA GLY A 282 -4.91 -14.89 -11.26
C GLY A 282 -4.37 -13.46 -11.36
N LEU A 283 -3.81 -13.08 -12.51
CA LEU A 283 -3.17 -11.77 -12.69
C LEU A 283 -4.16 -10.59 -12.57
N PRO A 284 -5.40 -10.65 -13.11
CA PRO A 284 -6.39 -9.59 -12.89
C PRO A 284 -6.74 -9.38 -11.42
N GLY A 285 -6.85 -10.47 -10.64
CA GLY A 285 -7.08 -10.39 -9.20
C GLY A 285 -5.91 -9.71 -8.48
N PHE A 286 -4.67 -10.05 -8.86
CA PHE A 286 -3.48 -9.40 -8.32
C PHE A 286 -3.43 -7.90 -8.64
N ILE A 287 -3.70 -7.50 -9.89
CA ILE A 287 -3.75 -6.10 -10.32
C ILE A 287 -4.76 -5.31 -9.49
N LEU A 288 -5.98 -5.84 -9.35
CA LEU A 288 -7.03 -5.18 -8.60
C LEU A 288 -6.67 -5.05 -7.11
N PHE A 289 -6.07 -6.08 -6.50
CA PHE A 289 -5.62 -6.02 -5.12
C PHE A 289 -4.50 -4.98 -4.92
N GLU A 290 -3.47 -4.97 -5.77
CA GLU A 290 -2.35 -4.03 -5.66
C GLU A 290 -2.78 -2.57 -5.81
N THR A 291 -3.65 -2.29 -6.78
CA THR A 291 -4.16 -0.94 -7.01
C THR A 291 -5.13 -0.49 -5.91
N LEU A 292 -6.02 -1.37 -5.42
CA LEU A 292 -6.92 -1.04 -4.29
C LEU A 292 -6.14 -0.78 -3.01
N LYS A 293 -5.08 -1.55 -2.78
CA LYS A 293 -4.17 -1.35 -1.65
C LYS A 293 -3.57 0.04 -1.69
N LYS A 294 -3.05 0.49 -2.85
CA LYS A 294 -2.51 1.85 -3.03
C LYS A 294 -3.58 2.93 -2.90
N TYR A 295 -4.78 2.69 -3.43
CA TYR A 295 -5.93 3.59 -3.31
C TYR A 295 -6.32 3.85 -1.85
N LEU A 296 -6.32 2.82 -1.00
CA LEU A 296 -6.61 2.97 0.44
C LEU A 296 -5.43 3.60 1.19
N GLN A 297 -4.19 3.22 0.86
CA GLN A 297 -2.98 3.82 1.44
C GLN A 297 -2.91 5.33 1.17
N ALA A 298 -3.28 5.78 -0.03
CA ALA A 298 -3.35 7.21 -0.38
C ALA A 298 -4.28 8.02 0.54
N GLN A 299 -5.31 7.37 1.09
CA GLN A 299 -6.28 7.96 2.03
C GLN A 299 -5.84 7.82 3.49
N ASN A 300 -4.61 7.38 3.74
CA ASN A 300 -4.04 7.03 5.05
C ASN A 300 -4.67 5.79 5.71
N ILE A 301 -5.34 4.92 4.95
CA ILE A 301 -5.96 3.68 5.44
C ILE A 301 -4.99 2.51 5.21
N PHE A 302 -3.95 2.42 6.04
CA PHE A 302 -2.89 1.41 5.88
C PHE A 302 -3.26 0.01 6.36
N HIS A 303 -4.15 -0.10 7.35
CA HIS A 303 -4.51 -1.36 8.03
C HIS A 303 -5.43 -2.28 7.21
N ALA A 304 -6.17 -1.75 6.23
CA ALA A 304 -7.17 -2.50 5.48
C ALA A 304 -6.58 -3.72 4.76
N SER A 305 -5.44 -3.53 4.09
CA SER A 305 -4.73 -4.62 3.41
C SER A 305 -4.22 -5.70 4.37
N THR A 306 -3.85 -5.30 5.59
CA THR A 306 -3.36 -6.20 6.64
C THR A 306 -4.48 -7.14 7.12
N TYR A 307 -5.68 -6.62 7.36
CA TYR A 307 -6.82 -7.45 7.77
C TYR A 307 -7.18 -8.49 6.71
N VAL A 308 -7.18 -8.08 5.43
CA VAL A 308 -7.46 -8.99 4.32
C VAL A 308 -6.41 -10.10 4.24
N ILE A 309 -5.12 -9.76 4.32
CA ILE A 309 -4.07 -10.74 4.13
C ILE A 309 -3.84 -11.64 5.35
N LEU A 310 -4.18 -11.17 6.54
CA LEU A 310 -4.21 -11.99 7.76
C LEU A 310 -5.21 -13.15 7.64
N PHE A 311 -6.30 -12.96 6.89
CA PHE A 311 -7.22 -14.05 6.53
C PHE A 311 -6.74 -14.83 5.30
N ALA A 312 -6.28 -14.13 4.26
CA ALA A 312 -5.94 -14.75 2.98
C ALA A 312 -4.71 -15.66 3.05
N ALA A 313 -3.72 -15.37 3.89
CA ALA A 313 -2.51 -16.20 4.00
C ALA A 313 -2.77 -17.59 4.64
N PRO A 314 -3.45 -17.71 5.79
CA PRO A 314 -3.90 -19.01 6.30
C PRO A 314 -4.81 -19.75 5.33
N PHE A 315 -5.73 -19.04 4.68
CA PHE A 315 -6.59 -19.62 3.65
C PHE A 315 -5.77 -20.18 2.48
N ASN A 316 -4.74 -19.46 2.02
CA ASN A 316 -3.85 -19.92 0.96
C ASN A 316 -3.07 -21.17 1.36
N ALA A 317 -2.56 -21.24 2.59
CA ALA A 317 -1.88 -22.44 3.08
C ALA A 317 -2.83 -23.65 3.13
N PHE A 318 -4.06 -23.44 3.59
CA PHE A 318 -5.11 -24.47 3.57
C PHE A 318 -5.49 -24.89 2.15
N ALA A 319 -5.69 -23.93 1.24
CA ALA A 319 -6.02 -24.19 -0.16
C ALA A 319 -4.90 -24.93 -0.88
N ASN A 320 -3.63 -24.57 -0.65
CA ASN A 320 -2.48 -25.31 -1.16
C ASN A 320 -2.50 -26.75 -0.66
N TYR A 321 -2.67 -26.96 0.65
CA TYR A 321 -2.71 -28.32 1.22
C TYR A 321 -3.82 -29.17 0.59
N TYR A 322 -5.02 -28.61 0.48
CA TYR A 322 -6.19 -29.34 0.00
C TYR A 322 -6.20 -29.57 -1.52
N LEU A 323 -5.73 -28.61 -2.32
CA LEU A 323 -5.69 -28.76 -3.78
C LEU A 323 -4.54 -29.66 -4.25
N VAL A 324 -3.40 -29.63 -3.55
CA VAL A 324 -2.22 -30.42 -3.90
C VAL A 324 -2.36 -31.87 -3.40
N TRP A 325 -2.78 -32.09 -2.15
CA TRP A 325 -2.81 -33.43 -1.54
C TRP A 325 -4.21 -33.95 -1.21
N GLY A 326 -5.25 -33.14 -1.35
CA GLY A 326 -6.62 -33.54 -0.98
C GLY A 326 -7.18 -34.62 -1.88
N LYS A 327 -7.73 -35.69 -1.27
CA LYS A 327 -8.28 -36.86 -1.98
C LYS A 327 -9.44 -36.54 -2.93
N ALA A 328 -10.16 -35.44 -2.71
CA ALA A 328 -11.37 -35.09 -3.48
C ALA A 328 -11.08 -34.32 -4.78
N PHE A 329 -10.03 -33.49 -4.82
CA PHE A 329 -9.69 -32.65 -5.98
C PHE A 329 -8.37 -33.04 -6.66
N ASN A 330 -7.43 -33.63 -5.90
CA ASN A 330 -6.13 -34.19 -6.32
C ASN A 330 -5.52 -33.57 -7.60
N MET A 331 -5.36 -32.23 -7.61
CA MET A 331 -4.79 -31.51 -8.76
C MET A 331 -3.26 -31.63 -8.81
N GLY A 332 -2.65 -32.26 -7.80
CA GLY A 332 -1.22 -32.50 -7.70
C GLY A 332 -0.43 -31.20 -7.83
N PHE A 333 0.54 -31.19 -8.74
CA PHE A 333 1.38 -30.03 -9.05
C PHE A 333 0.58 -28.76 -9.41
N TYR A 334 -0.49 -28.89 -10.20
CA TYR A 334 -1.31 -27.76 -10.65
C TYR A 334 -2.23 -27.22 -9.55
N GLY A 335 -2.33 -27.88 -8.39
CA GLY A 335 -3.03 -27.36 -7.23
C GLY A 335 -2.37 -26.11 -6.63
N ALA A 336 -1.04 -26.04 -6.65
CA ALA A 336 -0.28 -24.92 -6.09
C ALA A 336 -0.53 -23.58 -6.82
N PRO A 337 -0.41 -23.45 -8.16
CA PRO A 337 -0.72 -22.20 -8.85
C PRO A 337 -2.23 -21.87 -8.76
N THR A 338 -3.10 -22.89 -8.74
CA THR A 338 -4.55 -22.68 -8.57
C THR A 338 -4.89 -22.07 -7.21
N ALA A 339 -4.21 -22.49 -6.14
CA ALA A 339 -4.37 -21.90 -4.81
C ALA A 339 -4.01 -20.41 -4.80
N ILE A 340 -2.93 -20.02 -5.49
CA ILE A 340 -2.54 -18.61 -5.66
C ILE A 340 -3.62 -17.83 -6.41
N VAL A 341 -4.14 -18.36 -7.52
CA VAL A 341 -5.21 -17.70 -8.31
C VAL A 341 -6.44 -17.44 -7.45
N ILE A 342 -6.93 -18.45 -6.72
CA ILE A 342 -8.09 -18.31 -5.83
C ILE A 342 -7.81 -17.26 -4.76
N THR A 343 -6.61 -17.27 -4.18
CA THR A 343 -6.21 -16.33 -3.13
C THR A 343 -6.14 -14.90 -3.65
N ASN A 344 -5.62 -14.67 -4.86
CA ASN A 344 -5.56 -13.34 -5.47
C ASN A 344 -6.96 -12.74 -5.67
N TYR A 345 -7.91 -13.54 -6.17
CA TYR A 345 -9.31 -13.09 -6.30
C TYR A 345 -9.99 -12.89 -4.95
N LEU A 346 -9.69 -13.74 -3.97
CA LEU A 346 -10.19 -13.58 -2.60
C LEU A 346 -9.70 -12.27 -1.99
N MET A 347 -8.40 -11.97 -2.08
CA MET A 347 -7.80 -10.73 -1.59
C MET A 347 -8.41 -9.51 -2.27
N ALA A 348 -8.54 -9.55 -3.60
CA ALA A 348 -9.16 -8.46 -4.36
C ALA A 348 -10.62 -8.24 -3.96
N GLY A 349 -11.41 -9.30 -3.85
CA GLY A 349 -12.82 -9.24 -3.48
C GLY A 349 -13.03 -8.73 -2.05
N MET A 350 -12.23 -9.20 -1.10
CA MET A 350 -12.30 -8.73 0.30
C MET A 350 -11.89 -7.27 0.44
N LEU A 351 -10.83 -6.85 -0.25
CA LEU A 351 -10.39 -5.46 -0.19
C LEU A 351 -11.39 -4.53 -0.88
N LEU A 352 -11.99 -4.95 -1.99
CA LEU A 352 -13.07 -4.20 -2.64
C LEU A 352 -14.31 -4.08 -1.74
N PHE A 353 -14.67 -5.17 -1.04
CA PHE A 353 -15.76 -5.15 -0.06
C PHE A 353 -15.47 -4.18 1.09
N TYR A 354 -14.24 -4.18 1.62
CA TYR A 354 -13.79 -3.23 2.64
C TYR A 354 -13.97 -1.79 2.14
N THR A 355 -13.45 -1.49 0.94
CA THR A 355 -13.54 -0.14 0.34
C THR A 355 -14.98 0.33 0.21
N TRP A 356 -15.91 -0.55 -0.16
CA TRP A 356 -17.30 -0.16 -0.41
C TRP A 356 -18.17 -0.08 0.86
N LYS A 357 -17.86 -0.86 1.90
CA LYS A 357 -18.73 -1.01 3.09
C LYS A 357 -18.15 -0.44 4.37
N VAL A 358 -16.83 -0.39 4.51
CA VAL A 358 -16.16 -0.01 5.77
C VAL A 358 -15.59 1.40 5.64
N ASP A 359 -14.53 1.58 4.86
CA ASP A 359 -13.86 2.87 4.72
C ASP A 359 -13.14 2.98 3.36
N GLY A 360 -13.06 4.19 2.82
CA GLY A 360 -12.50 4.47 1.48
C GLY A 360 -13.55 4.73 0.40
N TYR A 361 -14.85 4.59 0.70
CA TYR A 361 -15.94 4.88 -0.24
C TYR A 361 -16.06 6.37 -0.58
N GLN A 362 -15.49 7.27 0.24
CA GLN A 362 -15.62 8.72 0.04
C GLN A 362 -14.90 9.18 -1.23
N CYS A 363 -13.83 8.50 -1.60
CA CYS A 363 -13.04 8.79 -2.79
C CYS A 363 -13.52 8.02 -4.04
N TRP A 364 -14.66 7.32 -3.98
CA TRP A 364 -15.12 6.51 -5.10
C TRP A 364 -15.81 7.38 -6.14
N CYS A 365 -15.24 7.47 -7.35
CA CYS A 365 -15.73 8.36 -8.40
C CYS A 365 -16.88 7.78 -9.25
N GLY A 366 -17.23 6.50 -9.06
CA GLY A 366 -18.15 5.79 -9.95
C GLY A 366 -17.53 5.49 -11.32
N PHE A 367 -18.34 4.98 -12.25
CA PHE A 367 -17.92 4.72 -13.62
C PHE A 367 -18.20 5.93 -14.50
N ASN A 368 -17.16 6.49 -15.11
CA ASN A 368 -17.25 7.61 -16.05
C ASN A 368 -16.29 7.37 -17.23
N PHE A 369 -16.59 7.91 -18.41
CA PHE A 369 -15.74 7.79 -19.60
C PHE A 369 -14.42 8.57 -19.49
N ASP A 370 -14.31 9.50 -18.53
CA ASP A 370 -13.07 10.21 -18.19
C ASP A 370 -11.93 9.28 -17.77
N ILE A 371 -12.25 8.02 -17.42
CA ILE A 371 -11.28 6.95 -17.16
C ILE A 371 -10.42 6.65 -18.42
N LEU A 372 -10.89 6.98 -19.62
CA LEU A 372 -10.18 6.73 -20.88
C LEU A 372 -9.40 7.95 -21.40
N GLN A 373 -9.37 9.06 -20.66
CA GLN A 373 -8.74 10.32 -21.06
C GLN A 373 -7.57 10.71 -20.13
N ASN A 374 -6.68 11.59 -20.59
CA ASN A 374 -5.56 12.17 -19.83
C ASN A 374 -4.61 11.14 -19.19
N TRP A 375 -4.14 10.18 -19.99
CA TRP A 375 -3.22 9.14 -19.52
C TRP A 375 -1.75 9.58 -19.47
N ASP A 376 -1.39 10.73 -20.02
CA ASP A 376 0.01 11.13 -20.22
C ASP A 376 0.81 11.14 -18.92
N ARG A 377 0.28 11.78 -17.87
CA ARG A 377 0.93 11.84 -16.56
C ARG A 377 1.05 10.46 -15.92
N LEU A 378 -0.02 9.66 -15.98
CA LEU A 378 -0.06 8.29 -15.46
C LEU A 378 0.98 7.42 -16.17
N LEU A 379 1.05 7.46 -17.50
CA LEU A 379 1.98 6.69 -18.31
C LEU A 379 3.42 7.12 -18.06
N HIS A 380 3.68 8.43 -17.94
CA HIS A 380 5.02 8.94 -17.65
C HIS A 380 5.54 8.44 -16.30
N LEU A 381 4.71 8.50 -15.26
CA LEU A 381 5.06 7.97 -13.95
C LEU A 381 5.21 6.45 -14.00
N ALA A 382 4.21 5.74 -14.53
CA ALA A 382 4.20 4.27 -14.58
C ALA A 382 5.40 3.68 -15.32
N TYR A 383 5.81 4.27 -16.45
CA TYR A 383 7.01 3.86 -17.19
C TYR A 383 8.29 4.04 -16.37
N ASN A 384 8.48 5.19 -15.73
CA ASN A 384 9.67 5.44 -14.91
C ASN A 384 9.70 4.55 -13.66
N GLY A 385 8.55 4.38 -12.98
CA GLY A 385 8.40 3.45 -11.86
C GLY A 385 8.74 2.01 -12.26
N THR A 386 8.25 1.57 -13.43
CA THR A 386 8.57 0.26 -14.00
C THR A 386 10.05 0.08 -14.24
N ILE A 387 10.72 1.06 -14.87
CA ILE A 387 12.17 0.99 -15.09
C ILE A 387 12.93 0.83 -13.78
N SER A 388 12.58 1.61 -12.76
CA SER A 388 13.29 1.56 -11.47
C SER A 388 13.15 0.17 -10.82
N VAL A 389 11.93 -0.36 -10.70
CA VAL A 389 11.66 -1.67 -10.08
C VAL A 389 12.27 -2.82 -10.90
N VAL A 390 12.07 -2.83 -12.22
CA VAL A 390 12.62 -3.87 -13.09
C VAL A 390 14.14 -3.88 -13.06
N SER A 391 14.77 -2.70 -13.03
CA SER A 391 16.23 -2.58 -13.00
C SER A 391 16.82 -3.29 -11.79
N GLU A 392 16.22 -3.10 -10.62
CA GLU A 392 16.64 -3.73 -9.36
C GLU A 392 16.39 -5.24 -9.36
N TRP A 393 15.16 -5.66 -9.66
CA TRP A 393 14.78 -7.08 -9.61
C TRP A 393 15.58 -7.90 -10.61
N PHE A 394 15.72 -7.42 -11.83
CA PHE A 394 16.47 -8.12 -12.86
C PHE A 394 17.97 -8.19 -12.52
N PHE A 395 18.52 -7.18 -11.87
CA PHE A 395 19.91 -7.21 -11.41
C PHE A 395 20.15 -8.31 -10.36
N PHE A 396 19.25 -8.49 -9.39
CA PHE A 396 19.32 -9.60 -8.42
C PHE A 396 19.32 -10.98 -9.09
N GLU A 397 18.52 -11.14 -10.14
CA GLU A 397 18.45 -12.38 -10.91
C GLU A 397 19.73 -12.61 -11.72
N LEU A 398 20.31 -11.57 -12.33
CA LEU A 398 21.61 -11.66 -13.01
C LEU A 398 22.74 -12.07 -12.06
N ILE A 399 22.76 -11.53 -10.84
CA ILE A 399 23.75 -11.92 -9.83
C ILE A 399 23.54 -13.38 -9.40
N THR A 400 22.29 -13.81 -9.24
CA THR A 400 21.97 -15.20 -8.86
C THR A 400 22.34 -16.19 -9.96
N LEU A 401 22.05 -15.87 -11.22
CA LEU A 401 22.50 -16.65 -12.39
C LEU A 401 24.04 -16.66 -12.52
N SER A 402 24.70 -15.56 -12.19
CA SER A 402 26.17 -15.50 -12.18
C SER A 402 26.77 -16.39 -11.10
N ALA A 403 26.16 -16.42 -9.91
CA ALA A 403 26.58 -17.29 -8.81
C ALA A 403 26.46 -18.78 -9.16
N ALA A 404 25.47 -19.16 -9.97
CA ALA A 404 25.29 -20.53 -10.44
C ALA A 404 26.50 -21.07 -11.21
N ARG A 405 27.33 -20.20 -11.81
CA ARG A 405 28.52 -20.61 -12.57
C ARG A 405 29.71 -20.98 -11.67
N PHE A 406 29.70 -20.62 -10.39
CA PHE A 406 30.80 -20.93 -9.47
C PHE A 406 30.70 -22.32 -8.82
N GLY A 407 29.50 -22.87 -8.72
CA GLY A 407 29.25 -24.17 -8.09
C GLY A 407 27.94 -24.21 -7.32
N THR A 408 27.57 -25.42 -6.87
CA THR A 408 26.34 -25.65 -6.09
C THR A 408 26.41 -24.99 -4.71
N LEU A 409 27.60 -24.92 -4.11
CA LEU A 409 27.83 -24.30 -2.81
C LEU A 409 27.56 -22.78 -2.85
N GLU A 410 28.12 -22.10 -3.86
CA GLU A 410 27.94 -20.67 -4.07
C GLU A 410 26.49 -20.33 -4.41
N LEU A 411 25.85 -21.13 -5.26
CA LEU A 411 24.44 -20.96 -5.62
C LEU A 411 23.51 -21.13 -4.40
N ALA A 412 23.74 -22.16 -3.58
CA ALA A 412 22.97 -22.38 -2.36
C ALA A 412 23.16 -21.22 -1.37
N SER A 413 24.40 -20.75 -1.19
CA SER A 413 24.71 -19.61 -0.32
C SER A 413 24.06 -18.32 -0.82
N GLN A 414 24.09 -18.07 -2.13
CA GLN A 414 23.42 -16.94 -2.76
C GLN A 414 21.91 -16.99 -2.54
N SER A 415 21.28 -18.15 -2.71
CA SER A 415 19.82 -18.30 -2.50
C SER A 415 19.42 -17.99 -1.05
N VAL A 416 20.22 -18.45 -0.06
CA VAL A 416 19.98 -18.15 1.35
C VAL A 416 20.13 -16.64 1.61
N LEU A 417 21.22 -16.02 1.14
CA LEU A 417 21.46 -14.59 1.33
C LEU A 417 20.39 -13.71 0.67
N THR A 418 19.99 -14.02 -0.57
CA THR A 418 18.91 -13.30 -1.27
C THR A 418 17.62 -13.39 -0.49
N THR A 419 17.25 -14.59 0.00
CA THR A 419 16.01 -14.77 0.77
C THR A 419 16.02 -13.94 2.06
N ILE A 420 17.14 -13.95 2.80
CA ILE A 420 17.30 -13.14 4.02
C ILE A 420 17.17 -11.65 3.69
N CYS A 421 17.84 -11.17 2.64
CA CYS A 421 17.76 -9.77 2.24
C CYS A 421 16.35 -9.37 1.78
N THR A 422 15.66 -10.22 1.00
CA THR A 422 14.27 -9.96 0.57
C THR A 422 13.31 -9.90 1.76
N MET A 423 13.51 -10.72 2.79
CA MET A 423 12.69 -10.64 4.01
C MET A 423 12.96 -9.34 4.78
N MET A 424 14.24 -8.94 4.91
CA MET A 424 14.62 -7.69 5.57
C MET A 424 14.13 -6.45 4.80
N TYR A 425 14.10 -6.49 3.47
CA TYR A 425 13.66 -5.41 2.58
C TYR A 425 12.18 -5.04 2.76
N GLN A 426 11.34 -5.94 3.26
CA GLN A 426 9.91 -5.63 3.48
C GLN A 426 9.71 -4.47 4.47
N VAL A 427 10.65 -4.30 5.42
CA VAL A 427 10.62 -3.22 6.40
C VAL A 427 10.85 -1.84 5.76
N PRO A 428 11.98 -1.58 5.07
CA PRO A 428 12.20 -0.29 4.40
C PRO A 428 11.23 -0.06 3.25
N PHE A 429 10.74 -1.11 2.58
CA PHE A 429 9.72 -0.97 1.54
C PHE A 429 8.39 -0.43 2.11
N ALA A 430 7.95 -0.92 3.27
CA ALA A 430 6.79 -0.38 3.98
C ALA A 430 6.97 1.11 4.34
N ILE A 431 8.15 1.47 4.87
CA ILE A 431 8.49 2.87 5.20
C ILE A 431 8.50 3.74 3.94
N SER A 432 9.00 3.22 2.82
CA SER A 432 9.02 3.91 1.52
C SER A 432 7.61 4.30 1.05
N ILE A 433 6.61 3.43 1.22
CA ILE A 433 5.22 3.71 0.85
C ILE A 433 4.60 4.76 1.79
N ALA A 434 4.85 4.64 3.10
CA ALA A 434 4.39 5.63 4.07
C ALA A 434 5.01 7.02 3.79
N ALA A 435 6.31 7.06 3.51
CA ALA A 435 7.04 8.28 3.14
C ALA A 435 6.50 8.91 1.85
N SER A 436 6.32 8.09 0.79
CA SER A 436 5.73 8.55 -0.48
C SER A 436 4.36 9.19 -0.26
N THR A 437 3.49 8.51 0.51
CA THR A 437 2.14 8.97 0.81
C THR A 437 2.14 10.29 1.59
N ARG A 438 2.95 10.38 2.66
CA ARG A 438 3.05 11.60 3.48
C ARG A 438 3.57 12.79 2.70
N VAL A 439 4.66 12.61 1.95
CA VAL A 439 5.24 13.68 1.13
C VAL A 439 4.28 14.10 0.03
N ALA A 440 3.64 13.16 -0.67
CA ALA A 440 2.64 13.47 -1.68
C ALA A 440 1.41 14.20 -1.12
N ASN A 441 0.93 13.83 0.07
CA ASN A 441 -0.18 14.51 0.74
C ASN A 441 0.16 15.98 1.02
N PHE A 442 1.36 16.29 1.51
CA PHE A 442 1.80 17.67 1.76
C PHE A 442 2.06 18.47 0.47
N ILE A 443 2.56 17.83 -0.58
CA ILE A 443 2.70 18.46 -1.90
C ILE A 443 1.32 18.80 -2.45
N GLY A 444 0.36 17.87 -2.34
CA GLY A 444 -1.03 18.10 -2.71
C GLY A 444 -1.64 19.27 -1.94
N SER A 445 -1.38 19.38 -0.64
CA SER A 445 -1.90 20.51 0.16
C SER A 445 -1.16 21.84 -0.06
N GLY A 446 -0.15 21.87 -0.95
CA GLY A 446 0.66 23.06 -1.21
C GLY A 446 1.59 23.45 -0.06
N SER A 447 1.83 22.55 0.91
CA SER A 447 2.60 22.83 2.12
C SER A 447 4.08 22.52 1.92
N LYS A 448 4.86 23.51 1.49
CA LYS A 448 6.29 23.37 1.16
C LYS A 448 7.12 22.95 2.38
N GLU A 449 7.02 23.66 3.49
CA GLU A 449 7.82 23.37 4.69
C GLU A 449 7.57 21.96 5.24
N SER A 450 6.30 21.54 5.25
CA SER A 450 5.90 20.22 5.72
C SER A 450 6.36 19.11 4.79
N SER A 451 6.36 19.35 3.47
CA SER A 451 6.93 18.43 2.48
C SER A 451 8.43 18.19 2.70
N ILE A 452 9.17 19.27 2.99
CA ILE A 452 10.61 19.21 3.33
C ILE A 452 10.82 18.45 4.64
N THR A 453 10.02 18.77 5.66
CA THR A 453 10.14 18.17 6.99
C THR A 453 9.84 16.67 6.96
N ALA A 454 8.78 16.25 6.27
CA ALA A 454 8.43 14.85 6.07
C ALA A 454 9.52 14.08 5.29
N SER A 455 10.13 14.72 4.29
CA SER A 455 11.23 14.13 3.52
C SER A 455 12.48 13.92 4.38
N LYS A 456 12.86 14.91 5.20
CA LYS A 456 13.98 14.79 6.16
C LYS A 456 13.71 13.72 7.21
N ALA A 457 12.51 13.69 7.79
CA ALA A 457 12.10 12.67 8.75
C ALA A 457 12.18 11.26 8.15
N SER A 458 11.74 11.08 6.90
CA SER A 458 11.83 9.82 6.16
C SER A 458 13.29 9.36 5.98
N ILE A 459 14.19 10.29 5.62
CA ILE A 459 15.62 9.98 5.51
C ILE A 459 16.21 9.57 6.86
N TYR A 460 15.93 10.29 7.94
CA TYR A 460 16.42 9.92 9.27
C TYR A 460 15.91 8.57 9.73
N LEU A 461 14.62 8.27 9.51
CA LEU A 461 14.04 6.97 9.81
C LEU A 461 14.70 5.85 9.01
N SER A 462 14.98 6.08 7.73
CA SER A 462 15.62 5.10 6.86
C SER A 462 17.04 4.74 7.31
N LEU A 463 17.81 5.71 7.80
CA LEU A 463 19.15 5.49 8.35
C LEU A 463 19.10 4.72 9.66
N ALA A 464 18.19 5.08 10.56
CA ALA A 464 17.99 4.37 11.83
C ALA A 464 17.55 2.91 11.58
N MET A 465 16.60 2.69 10.67
CA MET A 465 16.13 1.36 10.31
C MET A 465 17.20 0.54 9.57
N GLY A 466 17.96 1.16 8.69
CA GLY A 466 19.09 0.52 8.00
C GLY A 466 20.17 0.08 8.98
N ALA A 467 20.53 0.92 9.95
CA ALA A 467 21.47 0.58 11.01
C ALA A 467 20.94 -0.56 11.90
N PHE A 468 19.63 -0.56 12.19
CA PHE A 468 18.98 -1.66 12.89
C PHE A 468 19.05 -2.97 12.10
N ASN A 469 18.64 -2.99 10.82
CA ASN A 469 18.71 -4.17 9.95
C ASN A 469 20.14 -4.71 9.82
N GLY A 470 21.12 -3.84 9.56
CA GLY A 470 22.53 -4.23 9.46
C GLY A 470 23.09 -4.83 10.76
N SER A 471 22.72 -4.23 11.90
CA SER A 471 23.13 -4.70 13.22
C SER A 471 22.47 -6.03 13.57
N PHE A 472 21.16 -6.17 13.32
CA PHE A 472 20.40 -7.40 13.49
C PHE A 472 20.99 -8.54 12.68
N LEU A 473 21.27 -8.30 11.39
CA LEU A 473 21.85 -9.29 10.49
C LEU A 473 23.26 -9.72 10.95
N THR A 474 24.07 -8.79 11.46
CA THR A 474 25.43 -9.09 11.93
C THR A 474 25.43 -9.90 13.23
N ILE A 475 24.58 -9.53 14.20
CA ILE A 475 24.48 -10.20 15.50
C ILE A 475 23.90 -11.60 15.36
N PHE A 476 22.83 -11.75 14.57
CA PHE A 476 22.08 -13.00 14.44
C PHE A 476 22.45 -13.80 13.18
N LYS A 477 23.61 -13.53 12.56
CA LYS A 477 23.99 -14.13 11.27
C LYS A 477 23.91 -15.66 11.25
N THR A 478 24.49 -16.31 12.26
CA THR A 478 24.59 -17.78 12.34
C THR A 478 23.21 -18.43 12.53
N PRO A 479 22.42 -18.06 13.56
CA PRO A 479 21.10 -18.69 13.75
C PRO A 479 20.14 -18.40 12.60
N ILE A 480 20.24 -17.23 11.96
CA ILE A 480 19.44 -16.93 10.77
C ILE A 480 19.81 -17.89 9.64
N ILE A 481 21.10 -18.04 9.30
CA ILE A 481 21.51 -18.93 8.20
C ILE A 481 21.19 -20.40 8.51
N GLU A 482 21.40 -20.85 9.74
CA GLU A 482 21.07 -22.20 10.20
C GLU A 482 19.57 -22.51 10.10
N SER A 483 18.70 -21.50 10.17
CA SER A 483 17.27 -21.69 9.95
C SER A 483 16.90 -22.07 8.51
N PHE A 484 17.78 -21.80 7.54
CA PHE A 484 17.57 -22.14 6.12
C PHE A 484 18.27 -23.43 5.70
N THR A 485 19.40 -23.79 6.32
CA THR A 485 20.20 -24.93 5.90
C THR A 485 21.01 -25.54 7.04
N ASN A 486 21.20 -26.85 6.98
CA ASN A 486 22.09 -27.60 7.87
C ASN A 486 23.46 -27.89 7.22
N ASP A 487 23.72 -27.40 6.01
CA ASP A 487 24.99 -27.61 5.31
C ASP A 487 26.07 -26.67 5.90
N PRO A 488 27.13 -27.21 6.53
CA PRO A 488 28.16 -26.40 7.17
C PRO A 488 28.97 -25.55 6.19
N GLY A 489 29.10 -25.99 4.93
CA GLY A 489 29.77 -25.22 3.88
C GLY A 489 28.94 -23.99 3.51
N VAL A 490 27.63 -24.14 3.33
CA VAL A 490 26.73 -23.01 3.05
C VAL A 490 26.69 -22.04 4.22
N ILE A 491 26.64 -22.55 5.45
CA ILE A 491 26.67 -21.73 6.67
C ILE A 491 27.95 -20.89 6.73
N ALA A 492 29.12 -21.50 6.50
CA ALA A 492 30.39 -20.81 6.53
C ALA A 492 30.51 -19.76 5.42
N LEU A 493 30.15 -20.12 4.18
CA LEU A 493 30.24 -19.21 3.05
C LEU A 493 29.26 -18.04 3.17
N ALA A 494 27.97 -18.29 3.40
CA ALA A 494 26.98 -17.23 3.61
C ALA A 494 27.37 -16.34 4.81
N GLY A 495 27.82 -16.94 5.92
CA GLY A 495 28.26 -16.22 7.12
C GLY A 495 29.49 -15.32 6.91
N SER A 496 30.28 -15.57 5.87
CA SER A 496 31.39 -14.72 5.43
C SER A 496 30.95 -13.50 4.61
N ILE A 497 29.80 -13.60 3.93
CA ILE A 497 29.23 -12.51 3.09
C ILE A 497 28.37 -11.55 3.90
N ILE A 498 27.78 -12.01 5.01
CA ILE A 498 26.89 -11.21 5.87
C ILE A 498 27.44 -9.81 6.22
N PRO A 499 28.74 -9.58 6.49
CA PRO A 499 29.25 -8.21 6.70
C PRO A 499 29.00 -7.28 5.51
N LEU A 500 29.14 -7.77 4.26
CA LEU A 500 28.74 -7.02 3.07
C LEU A 500 27.22 -6.87 3.00
N GLY A 501 26.48 -7.92 3.37
CA GLY A 501 25.02 -7.87 3.51
C GLY A 501 24.54 -6.79 4.49
N ALA A 502 25.25 -6.58 5.60
CA ALA A 502 24.92 -5.55 6.58
C ALA A 502 25.14 -4.14 6.02
N LEU A 503 26.23 -3.93 5.29
CA LEU A 503 26.48 -2.67 4.56
C LEU A 503 25.44 -2.44 3.46
N TYR A 504 25.06 -3.51 2.75
CA TYR A 504 23.97 -3.49 1.78
C TYR A 504 22.68 -3.01 2.45
N GLN A 505 22.25 -3.62 3.56
CA GLN A 505 21.00 -3.30 4.26
C GLN A 505 20.85 -1.83 4.69
N VAL A 506 21.94 -1.17 5.10
CA VAL A 506 21.91 0.25 5.47
C VAL A 506 21.54 1.12 4.26
N ASN A 507 22.21 0.89 3.14
CA ASN A 507 22.01 1.65 1.91
C ASN A 507 20.72 1.25 1.19
N ASP A 508 20.33 -0.02 1.29
CA ASP A 508 19.08 -0.58 0.78
C ASP A 508 17.89 0.14 1.43
N SER A 509 17.90 0.27 2.76
CA SER A 509 16.90 1.05 3.49
C SER A 509 16.83 2.51 3.04
N LEU A 510 17.99 3.17 2.93
CA LEU A 510 18.06 4.57 2.49
C LEU A 510 17.55 4.73 1.05
N SER A 511 17.95 3.86 0.13
CA SER A 511 17.54 3.90 -1.28
C SER A 511 16.04 3.62 -1.45
N ALA A 512 15.48 2.66 -0.71
CA ALA A 512 14.07 2.34 -0.77
C ALA A 512 13.23 3.56 -0.33
N VAL A 513 13.58 4.16 0.81
CA VAL A 513 12.83 5.30 1.36
C VAL A 513 13.02 6.56 0.53
N THR A 514 14.23 6.87 0.07
CA THR A 514 14.47 8.02 -0.82
C THR A 514 13.78 7.83 -2.18
N GLY A 515 13.77 6.62 -2.73
CA GLY A 515 12.94 6.27 -3.87
C GLY A 515 11.45 6.52 -3.61
N GLY A 516 10.97 6.22 -2.41
CA GLY A 516 9.61 6.55 -1.96
C GLY A 516 9.34 8.05 -1.92
N VAL A 517 10.25 8.85 -1.37
CA VAL A 517 10.14 10.32 -1.37
C VAL A 517 10.12 10.88 -2.79
N LEU A 518 10.96 10.37 -3.70
CA LEU A 518 10.96 10.77 -5.11
C LEU A 518 9.65 10.41 -5.82
N ARG A 519 9.03 9.27 -5.47
CA ARG A 519 7.67 8.95 -5.92
C ARG A 519 6.66 9.93 -5.36
N GLY A 520 6.73 10.28 -4.08
CA GLY A 520 5.86 11.31 -3.49
C GLY A 520 5.97 12.66 -4.20
N GLN A 521 7.19 13.04 -4.62
CA GLN A 521 7.47 14.24 -5.42
C GLN A 521 7.03 14.15 -6.89
N GLY A 522 6.65 12.98 -7.39
CA GLY A 522 6.41 12.76 -8.82
C GLY A 522 7.68 12.71 -9.69
N ARG A 523 8.87 12.74 -9.08
CA ARG A 523 10.18 12.75 -9.76
C ARG A 523 10.72 11.34 -10.01
N GLN A 524 9.84 10.42 -10.42
CA GLN A 524 10.17 9.00 -10.62
C GLN A 524 11.27 8.78 -11.68
N LYS A 525 11.40 9.70 -12.65
CA LYS A 525 12.47 9.68 -13.65
C LYS A 525 13.87 9.72 -13.02
N LEU A 526 14.06 10.49 -11.94
CA LEU A 526 15.36 10.54 -11.25
C LEU A 526 15.68 9.17 -10.62
N ALA A 527 14.70 8.53 -9.99
CA ALA A 527 14.85 7.19 -9.44
C ALA A 527 15.16 6.17 -10.56
N ALA A 528 14.42 6.21 -11.67
CA ALA A 528 14.64 5.32 -12.81
C ALA A 528 16.04 5.44 -13.42
N CYS A 529 16.49 6.67 -13.72
CA CYS A 529 17.82 6.91 -14.29
C CYS A 529 18.94 6.51 -13.33
N THR A 530 18.80 6.80 -12.03
CA THR A 530 19.80 6.42 -11.03
C THR A 530 19.90 4.91 -10.88
N SER A 531 18.77 4.19 -10.82
CA SER A 531 18.76 2.72 -10.80
C SER A 531 19.45 2.12 -12.04
N LEU A 532 19.09 2.57 -13.25
CA LEU A 532 19.68 2.03 -14.49
C LEU A 532 21.20 2.24 -14.55
N VAL A 533 21.65 3.46 -14.26
CA VAL A 533 23.09 3.79 -14.32
C VAL A 533 23.86 3.02 -13.26
N SER A 534 23.40 3.04 -12.00
CA SER A 534 24.12 2.39 -10.91
C SER A 534 24.17 0.87 -11.08
N TYR A 535 23.05 0.22 -11.44
CA TYR A 535 23.03 -1.25 -11.58
C TYR A 535 23.79 -1.73 -12.83
N TYR A 536 23.57 -1.12 -14.00
CA TYR A 536 24.06 -1.71 -15.26
C TYR A 536 25.37 -1.11 -15.76
N ILE A 537 25.62 0.17 -15.51
CA ILE A 537 26.86 0.83 -15.99
C ILE A 537 28.01 0.59 -15.00
N PHE A 538 27.74 0.67 -13.70
CA PHE A 538 28.78 0.55 -12.67
C PHE A 538 28.80 -0.82 -12.01
N ALA A 539 27.69 -1.22 -11.39
CA ALA A 539 27.68 -2.38 -10.51
C ALA A 539 27.81 -3.71 -11.23
N LEU A 540 27.14 -3.91 -12.37
CA LEU A 540 27.19 -5.18 -13.09
C LEU A 540 28.61 -5.48 -13.64
N PRO A 541 29.28 -4.56 -14.36
CA PRO A 541 30.66 -4.80 -14.78
C PRO A 541 31.60 -5.01 -13.59
N PHE A 542 31.45 -4.23 -12.51
CA PHE A 542 32.26 -4.37 -11.32
C PHE A 542 32.05 -5.72 -10.62
N SER A 543 30.80 -6.18 -10.48
CA SER A 543 30.42 -7.47 -9.90
C SER A 543 31.05 -8.62 -10.68
N LEU A 544 30.91 -8.60 -12.01
CA LEU A 544 31.42 -9.65 -12.88
C LEU A 544 32.96 -9.65 -12.89
N PHE A 545 33.58 -8.49 -12.92
CA PHE A 545 35.04 -8.36 -12.85
C PHE A 545 35.59 -8.89 -11.52
N MET A 546 35.05 -8.45 -10.39
CA MET A 546 35.47 -8.93 -9.07
C MET A 546 35.19 -10.43 -8.88
N GLY A 547 34.02 -10.90 -9.32
CA GLY A 547 33.60 -12.29 -9.16
C GLY A 547 34.39 -13.28 -10.01
N PHE A 548 34.53 -12.99 -11.31
CA PHE A 548 35.13 -13.93 -12.28
C PHE A 548 36.60 -13.65 -12.56
N TYR A 549 37.01 -12.39 -12.75
CA TYR A 549 38.40 -12.09 -13.11
C TYR A 549 39.33 -12.15 -11.90
N LEU A 550 38.95 -11.49 -10.79
CA LEU A 550 39.70 -11.55 -9.53
C LEU A 550 39.41 -12.81 -8.70
N GLN A 551 38.54 -13.70 -9.18
CA GLN A 551 38.20 -14.97 -8.53
C GLN A 551 37.67 -14.80 -7.09
N LEU A 552 37.08 -13.65 -6.76
CA LEU A 552 36.47 -13.39 -5.45
C LEU A 552 35.07 -14.01 -5.33
N LYS A 553 34.58 -14.67 -6.39
CA LYS A 553 33.31 -15.40 -6.45
C LYS A 553 32.17 -14.56 -5.85
N LEU A 554 31.49 -15.09 -4.83
CA LEU A 554 30.32 -14.47 -4.20
C LEU A 554 30.64 -13.14 -3.50
N ILE A 555 31.85 -13.01 -2.91
CA ILE A 555 32.31 -11.74 -2.32
C ILE A 555 32.37 -10.66 -3.40
N GLY A 556 32.89 -11.01 -4.57
CA GLY A 556 32.99 -10.09 -5.71
C GLY A 556 31.62 -9.66 -6.24
N LEU A 557 30.68 -10.61 -6.37
CA LEU A 557 29.31 -10.31 -6.78
C LEU A 557 28.59 -9.37 -5.79
N TRP A 558 28.69 -9.66 -4.49
CA TRP A 558 28.06 -8.84 -3.45
C TRP A 558 28.70 -7.47 -3.28
N SER A 559 30.00 -7.35 -3.57
CA SER A 559 30.68 -6.04 -3.55
C SER A 559 30.08 -5.08 -4.58
N GLY A 560 29.68 -5.58 -5.75
CA GLY A 560 29.00 -4.75 -6.74
C GLY A 560 27.54 -4.43 -6.39
N LEU A 561 26.81 -5.34 -5.72
CA LEU A 561 25.51 -5.04 -5.10
C LEU A 561 25.61 -3.85 -4.13
N VAL A 562 26.60 -3.86 -3.24
CA VAL A 562 26.86 -2.77 -2.30
C VAL A 562 27.19 -1.47 -3.04
N LEU A 563 28.03 -1.53 -4.09
CA LEU A 563 28.36 -0.37 -4.92
C LEU A 563 27.11 0.24 -5.58
N ALA A 564 26.24 -0.60 -6.15
CA ALA A 564 25.01 -0.14 -6.81
C ALA A 564 24.15 0.68 -5.85
N ILE A 565 23.82 0.08 -4.71
CA ILE A 565 22.88 0.64 -3.75
C ILE A 565 23.47 1.86 -3.03
N PHE A 566 24.79 1.88 -2.81
CA PHE A 566 25.50 3.05 -2.31
C PHE A 566 25.37 4.24 -3.27
N LEU A 567 25.63 4.04 -4.57
CA LEU A 567 25.48 5.10 -5.57
C LEU A 567 24.03 5.59 -5.67
N ILE A 568 23.06 4.66 -5.69
CA ILE A 568 21.63 5.02 -5.74
C ILE A 568 21.25 5.85 -4.53
N SER A 569 21.56 5.37 -3.32
CA SER A 569 21.18 6.06 -2.08
C SER A 569 21.84 7.45 -1.96
N CYS A 570 23.11 7.61 -2.33
CA CYS A 570 23.78 8.91 -2.33
C CYS A 570 23.14 9.88 -3.33
N ILE A 571 22.94 9.46 -4.59
CA ILE A 571 22.43 10.36 -5.64
C ILE A 571 20.98 10.74 -5.35
N GLN A 572 20.13 9.80 -4.92
CA GLN A 572 18.74 10.08 -4.57
C GLN A 572 18.64 10.99 -3.34
N THR A 573 19.43 10.74 -2.28
CA THR A 573 19.46 11.60 -1.09
C THR A 573 19.90 13.02 -1.45
N TRP A 574 20.95 13.18 -2.25
CA TRP A 574 21.43 14.48 -2.71
C TRP A 574 20.38 15.20 -3.57
N GLY A 575 19.74 14.47 -4.49
CA GLY A 575 18.68 14.99 -5.35
C GLY A 575 17.44 15.45 -4.58
N ILE A 576 17.14 14.82 -3.43
CA ILE A 576 16.06 15.23 -2.54
C ILE A 576 16.45 16.48 -1.75
N LEU A 577 17.60 16.47 -1.06
CA LEU A 577 17.99 17.52 -0.11
C LEU A 577 18.40 18.82 -0.78
N TYR A 578 19.07 18.74 -1.94
CA TYR A 578 19.65 19.91 -2.62
C TYR A 578 19.06 20.15 -4.01
N GLY A 579 18.57 19.10 -4.67
CA GLY A 579 18.08 19.16 -6.05
C GLY A 579 16.56 19.25 -6.21
N SER A 580 15.79 19.43 -5.14
CA SER A 580 14.32 19.54 -5.22
C SER A 580 13.90 21.00 -5.29
N ASP A 581 13.41 21.41 -6.46
CA ASP A 581 12.65 22.66 -6.61
C ASP A 581 11.22 22.44 -6.08
N TRP A 582 11.02 22.67 -4.79
CA TRP A 582 9.75 22.39 -4.13
C TRP A 582 8.59 23.24 -4.64
N GLU A 583 8.86 24.46 -5.11
CA GLU A 583 7.83 25.35 -5.67
C GLU A 583 7.39 24.82 -7.02
N GLY A 584 8.34 24.50 -7.90
CA GLY A 584 8.05 23.86 -9.18
C GLY A 584 7.33 22.51 -9.04
N ILE A 585 7.70 21.69 -8.04
CA ILE A 585 7.05 20.39 -7.78
C ILE A 585 5.57 20.59 -7.36
N ILE A 586 5.30 21.56 -6.48
CA ILE A 586 3.94 21.88 -6.04
C ILE A 586 3.14 22.45 -7.22
N GLU A 587 3.72 23.36 -7.99
CA GLU A 587 3.07 23.95 -9.15
C GLU A 587 2.75 22.90 -10.23
N GLU A 588 3.67 21.99 -10.52
CA GLU A 588 3.46 20.86 -11.45
C GLU A 588 2.29 19.99 -10.98
N SER A 589 2.25 19.66 -9.68
CA SER A 589 1.12 18.92 -9.11
C SER A 589 -0.20 19.66 -9.33
N LEU A 590 -0.25 20.97 -9.10
CA LEU A 590 -1.47 21.78 -9.30
C LEU A 590 -1.85 21.92 -10.78
N ASN A 591 -0.88 22.01 -11.68
CA ASN A 591 -1.10 22.10 -13.12
C ASN A 591 -1.71 20.82 -13.70
N ASP A 592 -1.35 19.65 -13.16
CA ASP A 592 -1.95 18.37 -13.54
C ASP A 592 -3.50 18.39 -13.41
N VAL A 593 -4.06 19.19 -12.51
CA VAL A 593 -5.53 19.33 -12.31
C VAL A 593 -6.17 20.28 -13.33
N ALA A 594 -5.49 21.36 -13.71
CA ALA A 594 -6.04 22.31 -14.67
C ALA A 594 -6.31 21.65 -16.03
N VAL A 595 -5.46 20.70 -16.41
CA VAL A 595 -5.64 19.84 -17.60
C VAL A 595 -6.86 18.92 -17.45
N GLU A 596 -7.25 18.57 -16.22
CA GLU A 596 -8.39 17.68 -15.94
C GLU A 596 -9.73 18.39 -15.80
N THR A 597 -9.79 19.60 -15.23
CA THR A 597 -11.07 20.29 -14.97
C THR A 597 -11.52 21.23 -16.09
N GLY A 598 -10.66 21.56 -17.06
CA GLY A 598 -10.88 22.71 -17.94
C GLY A 598 -10.74 24.03 -17.17
N ASP A 599 -10.26 25.07 -17.85
CA ASP A 599 -9.59 26.24 -17.26
C ASP A 599 -10.31 27.02 -16.14
N ASP A 600 -11.65 26.88 -15.97
CA ASP A 600 -12.46 27.78 -15.14
C ASP A 600 -12.34 27.56 -13.61
N TYR A 601 -12.15 26.34 -13.12
CA TYR A 601 -12.04 26.07 -11.66
C TYR A 601 -10.62 26.29 -11.11
N SER A 602 -9.61 26.19 -11.98
CA SER A 602 -8.20 26.25 -11.62
C SER A 602 -7.66 27.67 -11.45
N ALA A 603 -8.27 28.68 -12.08
CA ALA A 603 -7.81 30.06 -11.99
C ALA A 603 -7.98 30.63 -10.57
N GLU A 604 -9.06 30.28 -9.88
CA GLU A 604 -9.35 30.75 -8.52
C GLU A 604 -8.41 30.07 -7.50
N ILE A 605 -8.19 28.75 -7.62
CA ILE A 605 -7.23 27.99 -6.80
C ILE A 605 -5.79 28.47 -7.07
N ARG A 606 -5.39 28.66 -8.34
CA ARG A 606 -4.10 29.25 -8.71
C ARG A 606 -3.94 30.64 -8.13
N SER A 607 -4.94 31.51 -8.21
CA SER A 607 -4.83 32.88 -7.70
C SER A 607 -4.59 32.92 -6.19
N VAL A 608 -5.20 32.00 -5.44
CA VAL A 608 -5.06 31.93 -3.98
C VAL A 608 -3.69 31.36 -3.59
N ILE A 609 -3.20 30.33 -4.29
CA ILE A 609 -1.92 29.67 -3.98
C ILE A 609 -0.71 30.45 -4.54
N SER A 610 -0.81 31.04 -5.73
CA SER A 610 0.26 31.86 -6.32
C SER A 610 0.53 33.13 -5.51
N THR A 611 -0.52 33.71 -4.93
CA THR A 611 -0.39 34.84 -4.00
C THR A 611 0.36 34.44 -2.71
N GLN A 612 0.26 33.17 -2.27
CA GLN A 612 1.04 32.66 -1.14
C GLN A 612 2.52 32.49 -1.48
N LEU A 613 2.85 31.85 -2.62
CA LEU A 613 4.24 31.61 -3.05
C LEU A 613 5.04 32.92 -3.18
N HIS A 614 4.41 33.98 -3.69
CA HIS A 614 5.04 35.31 -3.80
C HIS A 614 5.11 36.11 -2.50
N SER A 615 4.38 35.71 -1.45
CA SER A 615 4.42 36.37 -0.13
C SER A 615 5.50 35.81 0.80
N THR A 616 6.08 34.65 0.47
CA THR A 616 7.11 33.94 1.24
C THR A 616 8.53 34.03 0.64
N SER A 617 8.69 34.68 -0.51
CA SER A 617 9.98 35.10 -1.10
C SER A 617 10.36 36.49 -0.62
#